data_AF-A0A7Y3DRY9-F1
#
_entry.id   AF-A0A7Y3DRY9-F1
#
_cell.length_a   1.000
_cell.length_b   1.000
_cell.length_c   1.000
_cell.angle_alpha   90.00
_cell.angle_beta   90.00
_cell.angle_gamma   90.00
#
_symmetry.space_group_name_H-M   'P 1'
#
loop_
_entity.id
_entity.type
_entity.pdbx_description
1 polymer ?
#
loop_
_entity_poly.entity_id
_entity_poly.type
_entity_poly.pdbx_seq_one_letter_code
_entity_poly.pdbx_strand_id
1 'polypeptide(L)' 'MAYDNCGAKVGIRSYQKGPGSSEKVADFPGTRRVIVGIGGSFGVSIKAPGHIHHNGMEFVPLGDINGPMTP' A
#
# COMPACT_ATOMS: atom_id res chain seq x y z
N MET A 1 -6.32 23.79 -7.05
CA MET A 1 -5.36 23.60 -5.94
C MET A 1 -5.56 22.17 -5.45
N ALA A 2 -4.66 21.24 -5.79
CA ALA A 2 -4.70 19.91 -5.19
C ALA A 2 -4.16 20.04 -3.77
N TYR A 3 -4.99 19.73 -2.77
CA TYR A 3 -4.52 19.62 -1.39
C TYR A 3 -3.50 18.48 -1.35
N ASP A 4 -2.25 18.80 -1.03
CA ASP A 4 -1.23 17.79 -0.75
C ASP A 4 -1.56 17.12 0.58
N ASN A 5 -2.40 16.08 0.49
CA ASN A 5 -2.74 15.22 1.63
C ASN A 5 -1.60 14.23 1.96
N CYS A 6 -0.49 14.26 1.22
CA CYS A 6 0.67 13.37 1.36
C CYS A 6 1.90 14.15 1.85
N GLY A 7 1.70 15.13 2.72
CA GLY A 7 2.80 15.90 3.32
C GLY A 7 3.84 15.02 4.02
N ALA A 8 5.01 15.60 4.33
CA ALA A 8 6.25 14.91 4.70
C ALA A 8 6.22 13.89 5.87
N LYS A 9 5.11 13.79 6.61
CA LYS A 9 4.93 12.84 7.72
C LYS A 9 4.09 11.60 7.35
N VAL A 10 3.43 11.60 6.19
CA VAL A 10 2.55 10.51 5.75
C VAL A 10 3.38 9.44 5.02
N GLY A 11 3.23 8.18 5.41
CA GLY A 11 3.78 7.04 4.68
C GLY A 11 2.79 6.55 3.63
N ILE A 12 3.28 6.26 2.41
CA ILE A 12 2.46 5.73 1.33
C ILE A 12 2.71 4.23 1.21
N ARG A 13 1.63 3.44 1.07
CA ARG A 13 1.71 1.99 0.86
C ARG A 13 1.07 1.61 -0.47
N SER A 14 1.81 0.88 -1.30
CA SER A 14 1.24 0.21 -2.47
C SER A 14 0.83 -1.23 -2.14
N TYR A 15 -0.34 -1.66 -2.63
CA TYR A 15 -0.91 -3.01 -2.47
C TYR A 15 -1.38 -3.60 -3.81
N GLN A 16 -1.00 -2.97 -4.92
CA GLN A 16 -1.41 -3.42 -6.25
C GLN A 16 -0.76 -4.76 -6.59
N LYS A 17 -1.52 -5.65 -7.24
CA LYS A 17 -0.97 -6.90 -7.75
C LYS A 17 -0.03 -6.62 -8.93
N GLY A 18 1.04 -7.40 -9.01
CA GLY A 18 2.06 -7.28 -10.06
C GLY A 18 3.19 -6.30 -9.71
N PRO A 19 4.33 -6.40 -10.40
CA PRO A 19 5.50 -5.56 -10.14
C PRO A 19 5.30 -4.11 -10.65
N GLY A 20 6.10 -3.17 -10.16
CA GLY A 20 6.21 -1.83 -10.74
C GLY A 20 5.31 -0.75 -10.13
N SER A 21 4.44 -1.10 -9.17
CA SER A 21 3.53 -0.12 -8.56
C SER A 21 4.20 0.75 -7.50
N SER A 22 5.12 0.18 -6.73
CA SER A 22 5.82 0.86 -5.65
C SER A 22 6.83 1.88 -6.17
N GLU A 23 7.48 1.57 -7.28
CA GLU A 23 8.42 2.42 -7.99
C GLU A 23 7.70 3.66 -8.52
N LYS A 24 6.54 3.48 -9.17
CA LYS A 24 5.69 4.59 -9.62
C LYS A 24 5.23 5.50 -8.48
N VAL A 25 4.99 4.94 -7.29
CA VAL A 25 4.63 5.71 -6.09
C VAL A 25 5.84 6.46 -5.54
N ALA A 26 7.02 5.86 -5.55
CA ALA A 26 8.26 6.48 -5.13
C ALA A 26 8.64 7.68 -6.00
N ASP A 27 8.32 7.64 -7.30
CA ASP A 27 8.54 8.75 -8.24
C ASP A 27 7.57 9.93 -8.04
N PHE A 28 6.52 9.78 -7.22
CA PHE A 28 5.55 10.85 -7.00
C PHE A 28 6.13 11.98 -6.13
N PRO A 29 6.00 13.27 -6.53
CA PRO A 29 6.54 14.39 -5.76
C PRO A 29 6.02 14.45 -4.32
N GLY A 30 6.92 14.62 -3.36
CA GLY A 30 6.58 14.71 -1.93
C GLY A 30 6.59 13.36 -1.19
N THR A 31 6.63 12.25 -1.94
CA THR A 31 6.77 10.91 -1.36
C THR A 31 8.15 10.74 -0.72
N ARG A 32 8.18 10.53 0.60
CA ARG A 32 9.43 10.32 1.36
C ARG A 32 9.55 8.96 2.03
N ARG A 33 8.44 8.22 2.11
CA ARG A 33 8.33 6.97 2.87
C ARG A 33 7.39 6.05 2.12
N VAL A 34 7.95 5.08 1.39
CA VAL A 34 7.17 4.10 0.64
C VAL A 34 7.31 2.74 1.29
N ILE A 35 6.16 2.17 1.66
CA ILE A 35 6.05 0.82 2.16
C ILE A 35 5.53 -0.06 1.03
N VAL A 36 6.26 -1.11 0.71
CA VAL A 36 5.83 -2.16 -0.20
C VAL A 36 5.09 -3.22 0.62
N GLY A 37 3.89 -3.58 0.19
CA GLY A 37 3.13 -4.65 0.81
C GLY A 37 2.65 -5.65 -0.23
N ILE A 38 2.72 -6.93 0.12
CA ILE A 38 2.04 -7.97 -0.66
C ILE A 38 0.79 -8.35 0.10
N GLY A 39 -0.34 -8.28 -0.59
CA GLY A 39 -1.55 -8.89 -0.05
C GLY A 39 -1.50 -10.38 -0.15
N GLY A 40 -1.46 -11.05 1.01
CA GLY A 40 -1.96 -12.41 1.12
C GLY A 40 -3.40 -12.52 0.63
N SER A 41 -3.94 -13.73 0.59
CA SER A 41 -5.29 -14.00 0.10
C SER A 41 -6.36 -13.55 1.11
N PHE A 42 -6.42 -12.24 1.43
CA PHE A 42 -7.46 -11.61 2.25
C PHE A 42 -8.89 -11.78 1.71
N GLY A 43 -9.03 -12.51 0.58
CA GLY A 43 -10.25 -12.87 -0.14
C GLY A 43 -11.47 -12.02 0.20
N VAL A 44 -11.46 -10.79 -0.27
CA VAL A 44 -12.61 -9.90 -0.12
C VAL A 44 -13.47 -9.98 -1.38
N SER A 45 -14.79 -10.06 -1.19
CA SER A 45 -15.75 -9.91 -2.27
C SER A 45 -16.80 -8.86 -1.92
N ILE A 46 -17.05 -7.95 -2.85
CA ILE A 46 -18.13 -6.98 -2.75
C ILE A 46 -19.44 -7.69 -3.09
N LYS A 47 -20.44 -7.61 -2.21
CA LYS A 47 -21.75 -8.26 -2.40
C LYS A 47 -22.82 -7.27 -2.85
N ALA A 48 -22.77 -6.05 -2.33
CA ALA A 48 -23.63 -4.91 -2.68
C ALA A 48 -22.93 -3.61 -2.24
N PRO A 49 -23.40 -2.41 -2.65
CA PRO A 49 -22.87 -1.15 -2.14
C PRO A 49 -22.89 -1.11 -0.61
N GLY A 50 -21.75 -0.85 0.02
CA GLY A 50 -21.61 -0.87 1.48
C GLY A 50 -21.56 -2.27 2.13
N HIS A 51 -21.65 -3.37 1.36
CA HIS A 51 -21.61 -4.75 1.87
C HIS A 51 -20.44 -5.54 1.28
N ILE A 52 -19.54 -5.98 2.15
CA ILE A 52 -18.36 -6.77 1.81
C ILE A 52 -18.38 -8.08 2.60
N HIS A 53 -18.03 -9.18 1.93
CA HIS A 53 -17.72 -10.45 2.58
C HIS A 53 -16.20 -10.66 2.59
N HIS A 54 -15.65 -10.89 3.77
CA HIS A 54 -14.23 -11.21 3.98
C HIS A 54 -14.06 -12.72 4.11
N ASN A 55 -13.14 -13.30 3.33
CA ASN A 55 -12.89 -14.72 3.24
C ASN A 55 -11.38 -14.97 3.18
N GLY A 56 -10.78 -15.27 4.32
CA GLY A 56 -9.33 -15.42 4.47
C GLY A 56 -8.74 -14.34 5.38
N MET A 57 -8.54 -14.68 6.65
CA MET A 57 -7.96 -13.79 7.67
C MET A 57 -6.44 -13.95 7.68
N GLU A 58 -5.78 -13.56 6.59
CA GLU A 58 -4.33 -13.75 6.42
C GLU A 58 -3.51 -12.55 6.93
N PHE A 59 -2.18 -12.64 6.80
CA PHE A 59 -1.24 -11.58 7.18
C PHE A 59 -0.84 -10.73 5.96
N VAL A 60 -0.58 -9.43 6.18
CA VAL A 60 0.02 -8.55 5.17
C VAL A 60 1.51 -8.41 5.45
N PRO A 61 2.40 -9.07 4.71
CA PRO A 61 3.83 -8.76 4.74
C PRO A 61 4.08 -7.35 4.20
N LEU A 62 4.96 -6.63 4.91
CA LEU A 62 5.33 -5.24 4.63
C LEU A 62 6.83 -5.05 4.75
N GLY A 63 7.37 -4.17 3.91
CA GLY A 63 8.76 -3.72 3.99
C GLY A 63 8.91 -2.30 3.46
N ASP A 64 9.97 -1.60 3.87
CA ASP A 64 10.36 -0.35 3.22
C ASP A 64 10.95 -0.68 1.84
N ILE A 65 10.63 0.15 0.84
CA ILE A 65 11.14 -0.03 -0.53
C ILE A 65 12.67 0.02 -0.59
N ASN A 66 13.32 0.70 0.36
CA ASN A 66 14.77 0.89 0.41
C ASN A 66 15.50 -0.16 1.27
N GLY A 67 14.79 -1.16 1.79
CA GLY A 67 15.36 -2.14 2.72
C GLY A 67 15.21 -1.73 4.20
N PRO A 68 15.71 -2.55 5.13
CA PRO A 68 15.43 -2.35 6.55
C PRO A 68 16.02 -1.03 7.07
N MET A 69 15.25 -0.34 7.92
CA MET A 69 15.67 0.91 8.57
C MET A 69 16.79 0.71 9.62
N THR A 70 17.03 -0.55 10.02
CA THR A 70 18.07 -0.96 10.97
C THR A 70 18.94 -2.05 10.34
N PRO A 71 20.28 -2.05 10.57
CA PRO A 71 21.18 -3.12 10.13
C PRO A 71 20.80 -4.50 10.70
#